data_AF-A0A2V5VSU7-F1
#
_entry.id   AF-A0A2V5VSU7-F1
#
_cell.length_a   1.000
_cell.length_b   1.000
_cell.length_c   1.000
_cell.angle_alpha   90.00
_cell.angle_beta   90.00
_cell.angle_gamma   90.00
#
_symmetry.space_group_name_H-M   'P 1'
#
loop_
_entity.id
_entity.type
_entity.pdbx_description
1 polymer ?
#
loop_
_entity_poly.entity_id
_entity_poly.type
_entity_poly.pdbx_seq_one_letter_code
_entity_poly.pdbx_strand_id
1 'polypeptide(L)'
;MKGGLHVIFGADQNVIPGLHVAALSVLLNYTNKERTLHYHVFTDTLTAEDLSVLRKTLDGTRHPYVLETHRADASMLREYPALRDSRA
;
A
#
# COMPACT_ATOMS: atom_id res chain seq x y z
N MET A 1 10.07 -2.70 -22.04
CA MET A 1 9.07 -2.05 -21.17
C MET A 1 9.81 -1.40 -20.02
N LYS A 2 9.77 -0.06 -19.86
CA LYS A 2 10.37 0.58 -18.68
C LYS A 2 9.50 0.21 -17.47
N GLY A 3 10.04 -0.55 -16.51
CA GLY A 3 9.30 -1.02 -15.35
C GLY A 3 8.75 0.12 -14.49
N GLY A 4 7.49 -0.01 -14.05
CA GLY A 4 6.86 0.88 -13.07
C GLY A 4 7.49 0.73 -11.68
N LEU A 5 7.23 1.71 -10.80
CA LEU A 5 7.64 1.59 -9.39
C LEU A 5 6.53 0.88 -8.62
N HIS A 6 6.88 -0.19 -7.92
CA HIS A 6 5.95 -0.94 -7.07
C HIS A 6 6.17 -0.56 -5.62
N VAL A 7 5.11 -0.24 -4.89
CA VAL A 7 5.12 0.13 -3.48
C VAL A 7 4.13 -0.78 -2.75
N ILE A 8 4.61 -1.42 -1.70
CA ILE A 8 3.86 -2.43 -0.96
C ILE A 8 3.54 -1.87 0.43
N PHE A 9 2.27 -1.97 0.84
CA PHE A 9 1.81 -1.64 2.17
C PHE A 9 1.19 -2.86 2.82
N GLY A 10 1.54 -3.12 4.08
CA GLY A 10 0.72 -3.94 4.98
C GLY A 10 -0.11 -3.00 5.84
N ALA A 11 -1.44 -3.18 5.84
CA ALA A 11 -2.33 -2.31 6.60
C ALA A 11 -3.52 -3.09 7.17
N ASP A 12 -3.90 -2.72 8.38
CA ASP A 12 -5.14 -3.14 9.03
C ASP A 12 -6.05 -1.92 9.27
N GLN A 13 -7.21 -2.17 9.88
CA GLN A 13 -8.21 -1.15 10.19
C GLN A 13 -7.70 -0.05 11.14
N ASN A 14 -6.66 -0.31 11.94
CA ASN A 14 -6.14 0.64 12.92
C ASN A 14 -5.18 1.66 12.31
N VAL A 15 -4.65 1.39 11.11
CA VAL A 15 -3.63 2.22 10.46
C VAL A 15 -4.08 2.86 9.15
N ILE A 16 -5.40 2.86 8.86
CA ILE A 16 -5.96 3.50 7.64
C ILE A 16 -5.48 4.94 7.47
N PRO A 17 -5.53 5.83 8.48
CA PRO A 17 -5.05 7.21 8.31
C PRO A 17 -3.57 7.27 7.92
N GLY A 18 -2.75 6.37 8.48
CA GLY A 18 -1.32 6.25 8.14
C GLY A 18 -1.10 5.78 6.70
N LEU A 19 -1.91 4.81 6.25
CA LEU A 19 -1.89 4.33 4.87
C LEU A 19 -2.19 5.47 3.88
N HIS A 20 -3.19 6.31 4.17
CA HIS A 20 -3.52 7.48 3.35
C HIS A 20 -2.34 8.44 3.24
N VAL A 21 -1.75 8.83 4.37
CA VAL A 21 -0.63 9.79 4.39
C VAL A 21 0.59 9.22 3.66
N ALA A 22 0.91 7.95 3.89
CA ALA A 22 2.05 7.30 3.26
C ALA A 22 1.88 7.18 1.73
N ALA A 23 0.75 6.65 1.27
CA ALA A 23 0.47 6.51 -0.16
C ALA A 23 0.37 7.88 -0.86
N LEU A 24 -0.26 8.87 -0.22
CA LEU A 24 -0.36 10.21 -0.79
C LEU A 24 1.02 10.89 -0.89
N SER A 25 1.83 10.80 0.15
CA SER A 25 3.18 11.38 0.17
C SER A 25 4.06 10.79 -0.93
N VAL A 26 4.04 9.46 -1.08
CA VAL A 26 4.78 8.78 -2.15
C VAL A 26 4.29 9.26 -3.52
N LEU A 27 2.98 9.35 -3.73
CA LEU A 27 2.42 9.73 -5.03
C LEU A 27 2.76 11.19 -5.41
N LEU A 28 2.67 12.11 -4.45
CA LEU A 28 2.97 13.54 -4.66
C LEU A 28 4.46 13.80 -4.92
N ASN A 29 5.33 13.03 -4.27
CA ASN A 29 6.79 13.17 -4.42
C ASN A 29 7.35 12.31 -5.56
N TYR A 30 6.51 11.53 -6.23
CA TYR A 30 6.94 10.74 -7.38
C TYR A 30 7.14 11.65 -8.60
N THR A 31 8.40 11.99 -8.86
CA THR A 31 8.79 12.95 -9.91
C THR A 31 8.76 12.37 -11.32
N ASN A 32 8.81 11.03 -11.46
CA ASN A 32 8.84 10.37 -12.76
C ASN A 32 7.43 10.12 -13.32
N LYS A 33 6.82 11.16 -13.87
CA LYS A 33 5.45 11.12 -14.40
C LYS A 33 5.25 10.20 -15.61
N GLU A 34 6.33 9.74 -16.26
CA GLU A 34 6.23 8.77 -17.38
C GLU A 34 6.05 7.32 -16.91
N ARG A 35 6.21 7.06 -15.61
CA ARG A 35 6.06 5.73 -15.04
C ARG A 35 4.82 5.69 -14.17
N THR A 36 4.06 4.62 -14.28
CA THR A 36 2.95 4.37 -13.38
C THR A 36 3.48 3.84 -12.05
N LEU A 37 2.91 4.36 -10.97
CA LEU A 37 3.20 3.85 -9.64
C LEU A 37 2.13 2.82 -9.25
N HIS A 38 2.57 1.63 -8.84
CA HIS A 38 1.72 0.50 -8.49
C HIS A 38 1.72 0.31 -6.97
N TYR A 39 0.59 0.62 -6.33
CA TYR A 39 0.35 0.34 -4.93
C TYR A 39 -0.25 -1.05 -4.75
N HIS A 40 0.36 -1.85 -3.88
CA HIS A 40 -0.16 -3.14 -3.45
C HIS A 40 -0.47 -3.06 -1.95
N VAL A 41 -1.74 -3.15 -1.57
CA VAL A 41 -2.18 -3.14 -0.17
C VAL A 41 -2.53 -4.55 0.28
N PHE A 42 -1.72 -5.09 1.18
CA PHE A 42 -1.95 -6.37 1.84
C PHE A 42 -2.71 -6.16 3.14
N THR A 43 -3.85 -6.85 3.27
CA THR A 43 -4.75 -6.65 4.41
C THR A 43 -5.66 -7.86 4.65
N ASP A 44 -5.95 -8.15 5.91
CA ASP A 44 -6.94 -9.12 6.36
C ASP A 44 -8.23 -8.45 6.89
N THR A 45 -8.15 -7.19 7.32
CA THR A 45 -9.29 -6.47 7.92
C THR A 45 -9.92 -5.41 7.04
N LEU A 46 -9.18 -4.78 6.11
CA LEU A 46 -9.73 -3.65 5.34
C LEU A 46 -10.81 -4.09 4.36
N THR A 47 -11.86 -3.30 4.29
CA THR A 47 -13.02 -3.50 3.43
C THR A 47 -12.86 -2.78 2.09
N ALA A 48 -13.74 -3.09 1.13
CA ALA A 48 -13.81 -2.35 -0.13
C ALA A 48 -14.17 -0.86 0.07
N GLU A 49 -14.88 -0.53 1.15
CA GLU A 49 -15.23 0.85 1.48
C GLU A 49 -13.99 1.64 1.93
N ASP A 50 -13.18 1.08 2.84
CA ASP A 50 -11.93 1.70 3.29
C ASP A 50 -11.00 2.01 2.10
N LEU A 51 -10.88 1.05 1.18
CA LEU A 51 -10.06 1.16 -0.02
C LEU A 51 -10.63 2.15 -1.04
N SER A 52 -11.96 2.30 -1.09
CA SER A 52 -12.62 3.33 -1.90
C SER A 52 -12.30 4.73 -1.37
N VAL A 53 -12.25 4.92 -0.05
CA VAL A 53 -11.86 6.19 0.57
C VAL A 53 -10.37 6.50 0.31
N LEU A 54 -9.50 5.50 0.36
CA LEU A 54 -8.09 5.63 -0.05
C LEU A 54 -7.97 6.07 -1.52
N ARG A 55 -8.71 5.43 -2.42
CA ARG A 55 -8.72 5.76 -3.85
C ARG A 55 -9.12 7.22 -4.08
N LYS A 56 -10.18 7.70 -3.41
CA LYS A 56 -10.60 9.11 -3.46
C LYS A 56 -9.50 10.08 -3.01
N THR A 57 -8.72 9.72 -2.01
CA THR A 57 -7.59 10.53 -1.53
C THR A 57 -6.50 10.65 -2.61
N LEU A 58 -6.16 9.53 -3.27
CA LEU A 58 -5.13 9.48 -4.30
C LEU A 58 -5.59 10.15 -5.61
N ASP A 59 -6.85 9.99 -5.99
CA ASP A 59 -7.45 10.61 -7.18
C ASP A 59 -7.39 12.13 -7.15
N GLY A 60 -7.42 12.73 -5.95
CA GLY A 60 -7.25 14.17 -5.75
C GLY A 60 -5.94 14.74 -6.30
N THR A 61 -4.92 13.89 -6.50
CA THR A 61 -3.60 14.32 -6.99
C THR A 61 -3.51 14.46 -8.51
N ARG A 62 -4.40 13.79 -9.27
CA ARG A 62 -4.32 13.66 -10.74
C ARG A 62 -3.04 12.98 -11.26
N HIS A 63 -2.27 12.29 -10.41
CA HIS A 63 -1.15 11.47 -10.84
C HIS A 63 -1.62 10.08 -11.27
N PRO A 64 -1.01 9.46 -12.30
CA PRO A 64 -1.35 8.10 -12.70
C PRO A 64 -0.83 7.09 -11.67
N TYR A 65 -1.72 6.25 -11.17
CA TYR A 65 -1.38 5.14 -10.28
C TYR A 65 -2.29 3.93 -10.51
N VAL A 66 -1.84 2.78 -10.07
CA VAL A 66 -2.65 1.56 -9.93
C VAL A 66 -2.70 1.22 -8.45
N LEU A 67 -3.89 0.85 -7.96
CA LEU A 67 -4.08 0.38 -6.60
C LEU A 67 -4.70 -1.02 -6.66
N GLU A 68 -3.94 -1.99 -6.17
CA GLU A 68 -4.34 -3.38 -6.02
C GLU A 68 -4.42 -3.75 -4.55
N THR A 69 -5.38 -4.60 -4.23
CA THR A 69 -5.58 -5.09 -2.87
C THR A 69 -5.41 -6.59 -2.85
N HIS A 70 -4.64 -7.05 -1.89
CA HIS A 70 -4.28 -8.44 -1.67
C HIS A 70 -4.78 -8.85 -0.30
N ARG A 71 -5.56 -9.92 -0.22
CA ARG A 71 -5.96 -10.47 1.08
C ARG A 71 -4.74 -11.15 1.68
N ALA A 72 -4.24 -10.58 2.78
CA ALA A 72 -3.19 -11.21 3.55
C ALA A 72 -3.83 -12.27 4.43
N ASP A 73 -3.35 -13.51 4.34
CA ASP A 73 -3.67 -14.51 5.35
C ASP A 73 -2.52 -14.54 6.35
N ALA A 74 -2.71 -13.88 7.49
CA ALA A 74 -1.71 -13.86 8.56
C ALA A 74 -1.39 -15.27 9.09
N SER A 75 -2.25 -16.28 8.84
CA SER A 75 -1.94 -17.67 9.16
C SER A 75 -0.77 -18.21 8.33
N MET A 76 -0.57 -17.73 7.09
CA MET A 76 0.59 -18.08 6.26
C MET A 76 1.89 -17.46 6.77
N LEU A 77 1.82 -16.42 7.60
CA LEU A 77 3.00 -15.82 8.23
C LEU A 77 3.37 -16.49 9.57
N ARG A 78 2.51 -17.38 10.11
CA ARG A 78 2.82 -18.11 11.36
C ARG A 78 3.98 -19.10 11.22
N GLU A 79 4.28 -19.52 10.00
CA GLU A 79 5.43 -20.37 9.69
C GLU A 79 6.75 -19.59 9.62
N TYR A 80 6.68 -18.25 9.55
CA TYR A 80 7.86 -17.43 9.59
C TYR A 80 8.32 -17.23 11.04
N PRO A 81 9.62 -17.43 11.34
CA PRO A 81 10.13 -17.20 12.67
C PRO A 81 9.81 -15.76 13.10
N ALA A 82 9.20 -15.62 14.29
CA ALA A 82 8.97 -14.31 14.88
C ALA A 82 10.28 -13.52 14.85
N LEU A 83 10.23 -12.25 14.42
CA LEU A 83 11.35 -11.31 14.45
C LEU A 83 11.76 -11.03 15.90
N ARG A 84 12.32 -12.03 16.58
CA ARG A 84 12.72 -11.95 17.98
C ARG A 84 14.12 -11.38 18.16
N ASP A 85 14.93 -11.31 17.10
CA ASP A 85 16.33 -10.87 17.21
C ASP A 85 16.76 -9.97 16.04
N SER A 86 16.06 -8.86 15.78
CA SER A 86 16.59 -7.80 14.89
C SER A 86 17.68 -6.93 15.55
N ARG A 87 18.31 -7.43 16.61
CA ARG A 87 19.54 -6.93 17.21
C ARG A 87 20.45 -8.11 17.58
N ALA A 88 21.25 -8.56 16.62
CA ALA A 88 22.49 -9.29 16.87
C ALA A 88 23.56 -8.75 15.91
#